data_AF-A0A1C4ZB24-F1
#
_entry.id   AF-A0A1C4ZB24-F1
#
_cell.length_a   1.000
_cell.length_b   1.000
_cell.length_c   1.000
_cell.angle_alpha   90.00
_cell.angle_beta   90.00
_cell.angle_gamma   90.00
#
_symmetry.space_group_name_H-M   'P 1'
#
loop_
_entity.id
_entity.type
_entity.pdbx_description
1 polymer ?
#
loop_
_entity_poly.entity_id
_entity_poly.type
_entity_poly.pdbx_seq_one_letter_code
_entity_poly.pdbx_strand_id
1 'polypeptide(L)'
;MGRVSSTVHCPSAGEDAVYSRCTVPEPPRSVPVNSPFHIEEIFPEDEDHAVRLPRRQAGNSPQGLAVTLLADYTLRDLAWLPSAAIVALLTEARVSPTGARAAISRLVRRGVLEGSRQGRHSFYRLSRAAAVDLASGGRWILTATAAAKPWDGRWTLVAFSLPQERGTQRRALRGQLRWLGFAPLYDGLWISPHELTPQDQIRLGQVTGTVTVFRGRPADLDTVTNRRPLDAWDVAAIARHYETFLERWRPLLPQVESGQVSGAEAVRARTEVMDTFRRFPTLDPQLPIQLLPPGWLREPAREVFATVYDGLADAAEQHVRTVVARFGDSGQAGIRAHLTTDILAGTVVPPAAPSALVPG
;
A
#
# COMPACT_ATOMS: atom_id res chain seq x y z
N MET A 1 0.85 -53.65 12.36
CA MET A 1 -0.34 -53.49 13.21
C MET A 1 -0.97 -52.15 12.90
N GLY A 2 -2.19 -51.96 12.41
CA GLY A 2 -3.26 -52.78 11.87
C GLY A 2 -4.31 -51.75 11.43
N ARG A 3 -4.64 -51.68 10.14
CA ARG A 3 -5.65 -50.75 9.60
C ARG A 3 -7.03 -51.26 10.01
N VAL A 4 -7.81 -50.46 10.73
CA VAL A 4 -9.22 -50.74 11.00
C VAL A 4 -10.06 -50.05 9.92
N SER A 5 -10.58 -50.86 9.01
CA SER A 5 -11.71 -50.50 8.13
C SER A 5 -12.99 -50.54 8.96
N SER A 6 -13.75 -49.45 8.95
CA SER A 6 -15.15 -49.47 9.39
C SER A 6 -16.05 -49.39 8.16
N THR A 7 -16.59 -50.54 7.79
CA THR A 7 -17.65 -50.73 6.81
C THR A 7 -18.99 -50.35 7.44
N VAL A 8 -19.72 -49.39 6.87
CA VAL A 8 -21.10 -49.11 7.26
C VAL A 8 -22.05 -49.92 6.36
N HIS A 9 -22.87 -50.75 7.00
CA HIS A 9 -23.94 -51.54 6.41
C HIS A 9 -25.18 -50.66 6.18
N CYS A 10 -25.74 -50.65 4.97
CA CYS A 10 -27.07 -50.09 4.68
C CYS A 10 -28.09 -51.24 4.56
N PRO A 11 -29.34 -51.09 5.05
CA PRO A 11 -30.34 -52.13 4.96
C PRO A 11 -30.99 -52.20 3.57
N SER A 12 -31.34 -53.42 3.17
CA SER A 12 -32.05 -53.76 1.94
C SER A 12 -33.50 -53.30 1.96
N ALA A 13 -33.95 -52.61 0.90
CA ALA A 13 -35.37 -52.40 0.62
C ALA A 13 -35.65 -52.52 -0.89
N GLY A 14 -36.54 -53.48 -1.20
CA GLY A 14 -37.64 -53.44 -2.19
C GLY A 14 -37.41 -52.87 -3.59
N GLU A 15 -37.63 -53.73 -4.58
CA GLU A 15 -37.82 -53.41 -5.99
C GLU A 15 -38.93 -52.37 -6.25
N ASP A 16 -38.77 -51.67 -7.37
CA ASP A 16 -39.70 -50.73 -8.03
C ASP A 16 -39.79 -49.28 -7.50
N ALA A 17 -38.78 -48.46 -7.84
CA ALA A 17 -38.98 -47.04 -8.12
C ALA A 17 -37.85 -46.45 -8.99
N VAL A 18 -38.19 -46.14 -10.25
CA VAL A 18 -37.68 -45.06 -11.13
C VAL A 18 -36.22 -44.61 -10.92
N TYR A 19 -35.36 -44.86 -11.93
CA TYR A 19 -34.03 -44.27 -12.10
C TYR A 19 -34.07 -42.73 -12.01
N SER A 20 -33.91 -42.18 -10.81
CA SER A 20 -33.47 -40.79 -10.60
C SER A 20 -31.97 -40.80 -10.41
N ARG A 21 -31.23 -40.17 -11.34
CA ARG A 21 -29.80 -39.94 -11.20
C ARG A 21 -29.57 -39.18 -9.89
N CYS A 22 -28.89 -39.83 -8.93
CA CYS A 22 -28.33 -39.15 -7.78
C CYS A 22 -27.20 -38.23 -8.27
N THR A 23 -27.55 -36.99 -8.59
CA THR A 23 -26.58 -35.92 -8.77
C THR A 23 -26.00 -35.62 -7.38
N VAL A 24 -24.73 -35.97 -7.17
CA VAL A 24 -23.98 -35.53 -5.99
C VAL A 24 -24.04 -34.00 -5.97
N PRO A 25 -24.51 -33.36 -4.89
CA PRO A 25 -24.50 -31.90 -4.83
C PRO A 25 -23.05 -31.42 -4.93
N GLU A 26 -22.78 -30.63 -5.96
CA GLU A 26 -21.53 -29.89 -6.12
C GLU A 26 -21.25 -29.16 -4.78
N PRO A 27 -20.01 -29.22 -4.24
CA PRO A 27 -19.68 -28.40 -3.08
C PRO A 27 -19.99 -26.95 -3.43
N PRO A 28 -20.57 -26.14 -2.51
CA PRO A 28 -20.95 -24.78 -2.82
C PRO A 28 -19.74 -24.08 -3.42
N ARG A 29 -19.88 -23.59 -4.65
CA ARG A 29 -18.87 -22.77 -5.32
C ARG A 29 -18.40 -21.75 -4.30
N SER A 30 -17.10 -21.78 -3.99
CA SER A 30 -16.47 -20.82 -3.10
C SER A 30 -16.94 -19.43 -3.52
N VAL A 31 -17.78 -18.82 -2.70
CA VAL A 31 -18.20 -17.43 -2.88
C VAL A 31 -16.88 -16.65 -2.96
N PRO A 32 -16.64 -15.85 -4.01
CA PRO A 32 -15.45 -15.03 -4.04
C PRO A 32 -15.50 -14.17 -2.78
N VAL A 33 -14.55 -14.41 -1.87
CA VAL A 33 -14.33 -13.54 -0.72
C VAL A 33 -13.91 -12.21 -1.33
N ASN A 34 -14.88 -11.32 -1.54
CA ASN A 34 -14.61 -9.92 -1.84
C ASN A 34 -13.70 -9.44 -0.73
N SER A 35 -12.41 -9.27 -1.03
CA SER A 35 -11.45 -8.71 -0.10
C SER A 35 -12.07 -7.40 0.38
N PRO A 36 -12.38 -7.24 1.68
CA PRO A 36 -13.03 -6.04 2.18
C PRO A 36 -12.14 -4.80 2.08
N PHE A 37 -10.94 -4.92 1.51
CA PHE A 37 -9.95 -3.88 1.28
C PHE A 37 -9.89 -3.53 -0.21
N HIS A 38 -10.97 -2.95 -0.75
CA HIS A 38 -10.83 -2.17 -1.98
C HIS A 38 -10.12 -0.87 -1.61
N ILE A 39 -8.89 -0.71 -2.10
CA ILE A 39 -8.04 0.49 -1.95
C ILE A 39 -8.75 1.80 -2.35
N GLU A 40 -9.85 1.66 -3.09
CA GLU A 40 -10.73 2.70 -3.62
C GLU A 40 -11.67 3.31 -2.55
N GLU A 41 -11.99 2.59 -1.47
CA GLU A 41 -12.86 3.10 -0.39
C GLU A 41 -12.10 3.75 0.78
N ILE A 42 -10.76 3.61 0.80
CA ILE A 42 -9.92 3.99 1.94
C ILE A 42 -9.46 5.46 1.84
N PHE A 43 -9.41 6.01 0.63
CA PHE A 43 -9.15 7.43 0.41
C PHE A 43 -10.44 8.08 -0.10
N PRO A 44 -11.26 8.70 0.78
CA PRO A 44 -12.24 9.65 0.27
C PRO A 44 -11.46 10.67 -0.56
N GLU A 45 -11.94 10.94 -1.77
CA GLU A 45 -11.44 12.03 -2.59
C GLU A 45 -11.69 13.31 -1.79
N ASP A 46 -10.68 13.81 -1.08
CA ASP A 46 -10.68 15.18 -0.59
C ASP A 46 -10.70 16.05 -1.86
N GLU A 47 -11.88 16.51 -2.25
CA GLU A 47 -12.10 17.32 -3.45
C GLU A 47 -11.30 18.64 -3.44
N ASP A 48 -10.69 18.98 -2.29
CA ASP A 48 -9.90 20.20 -2.04
C ASP A 48 -8.37 20.09 -2.31
N HIS A 49 -7.82 18.92 -2.66
CA HIS A 49 -6.38 18.85 -2.99
C HIS A 49 -6.10 19.26 -4.45
N ALA A 50 -5.30 20.31 -4.62
CA ALA A 50 -4.86 20.80 -5.92
C ALA A 50 -4.00 19.78 -6.71
N VAL A 51 -3.44 18.77 -6.05
CA VAL A 51 -2.64 17.69 -6.65
C VAL A 51 -3.38 16.36 -6.55
N ARG A 52 -3.48 15.64 -7.67
CA ARG A 52 -4.16 14.33 -7.73
C ARG A 52 -3.18 13.21 -8.10
N LEU A 53 -2.52 12.63 -7.10
CA LEU A 53 -1.62 11.48 -7.30
C LEU A 53 -2.33 10.31 -8.02
N PRO A 54 -1.61 9.52 -8.85
CA PRO A 54 -2.17 8.33 -9.49
C PRO A 54 -2.78 7.35 -8.47
N ARG A 55 -3.87 6.69 -8.87
CA ARG A 55 -4.47 5.61 -8.07
C ARG A 55 -3.46 4.48 -7.91
N ARG A 56 -3.36 3.91 -6.69
CA ARG A 56 -2.53 2.74 -6.38
C ARG A 56 -3.23 1.48 -6.91
N GLN A 57 -3.15 1.23 -8.22
CA GLN A 57 -3.71 0.03 -8.84
C GLN A 57 -2.77 -1.18 -8.66
N ALA A 58 -3.35 -2.38 -8.63
CA ALA A 58 -2.56 -3.61 -8.69
C ALA A 58 -1.91 -3.76 -10.08
N GLY A 59 -0.60 -3.58 -10.14
CA GLY A 59 0.21 -3.73 -11.35
C GLY A 59 1.01 -2.47 -11.72
N ASN A 60 2.00 -2.61 -12.58
CA ASN A 60 2.91 -1.54 -13.01
C ASN A 60 2.18 -0.48 -13.85
N SER A 61 1.42 0.42 -13.20
CA SER A 61 0.91 1.59 -13.89
C SER A 61 2.11 2.49 -14.27
N PRO A 62 2.27 2.90 -15.54
CA PRO A 62 3.36 3.77 -15.96
C PRO A 62 3.48 5.06 -15.12
N GLN A 63 2.35 5.63 -14.70
CA GLN A 63 2.30 6.79 -13.81
C GLN A 63 2.81 6.48 -12.41
N GLY A 64 2.43 5.34 -11.84
CA GLY A 64 2.87 4.90 -10.52
C GLY A 64 4.38 4.67 -10.48
N LEU A 65 4.93 4.01 -11.49
CA LEU A 65 6.39 3.82 -11.63
C LEU A 65 7.13 5.15 -11.82
N ALA A 66 6.60 6.05 -12.67
CA ALA A 66 7.21 7.36 -12.87
C ALA A 66 7.24 8.19 -11.58
N VAL A 67 6.17 8.15 -10.78
CA VAL A 67 6.13 8.84 -9.48
C VAL A 67 7.12 8.21 -8.51
N THR A 68 7.19 6.88 -8.40
CA THR A 68 8.16 6.20 -7.52
C THR A 68 9.59 6.55 -7.92
N LEU A 69 9.92 6.44 -9.21
CA LEU A 69 11.25 6.76 -9.73
C LEU A 69 11.64 8.21 -9.41
N LEU A 70 10.77 9.18 -9.71
CA LEU A 70 11.07 10.59 -9.43
C LEU A 70 11.16 10.86 -7.93
N ALA A 71 10.30 10.25 -7.12
CA ALA A 71 10.36 10.38 -5.67
C ALA A 71 11.67 9.80 -5.09
N ASP A 72 12.11 8.65 -5.60
CA ASP A 72 13.30 7.94 -5.11
C ASP A 72 14.60 8.72 -5.34
N TYR A 73 14.68 9.52 -6.41
CA TYR A 73 15.93 10.15 -6.84
C TYR A 73 15.93 11.67 -6.87
N THR A 74 14.78 12.36 -6.84
CA THR A 74 14.75 13.83 -7.01
C THR A 74 13.99 14.56 -5.92
N LEU A 75 13.37 13.86 -4.96
CA LEU A 75 12.48 14.47 -3.97
C LEU A 75 13.20 15.47 -3.06
N ARG A 76 14.47 15.22 -2.69
CA ARG A 76 15.27 16.12 -1.85
C ARG A 76 15.51 17.49 -2.47
N ASP A 77 15.84 17.52 -3.75
CA ASP A 77 16.35 18.73 -4.41
C ASP A 77 15.39 19.27 -5.49
N LEU A 78 14.28 18.56 -5.73
CA LEU A 78 13.34 18.81 -6.82
C LEU A 78 14.07 18.98 -8.16
N ALA A 79 15.00 18.06 -8.43
CA ALA A 79 15.87 18.12 -9.59
C ALA A 79 15.08 18.07 -10.91
N TRP A 80 15.46 18.92 -11.86
CA TRP A 80 14.91 18.93 -13.22
C TRP A 80 15.54 17.82 -14.05
N LEU A 81 14.70 16.93 -14.58
CA LEU A 81 15.16 15.86 -15.47
C LEU A 81 14.71 16.12 -16.92
N PRO A 82 15.58 15.88 -17.92
CA PRO A 82 15.17 15.86 -19.31
C PRO A 82 14.05 14.83 -19.54
N SER A 83 13.02 15.21 -20.30
CA SER A 83 11.93 14.31 -20.68
C SER A 83 12.43 13.01 -21.30
N ALA A 84 13.47 13.09 -22.14
CA ALA A 84 14.09 11.94 -22.77
C ALA A 84 14.75 10.98 -21.75
N ALA A 85 15.35 11.51 -20.68
CA ALA A 85 15.93 10.71 -19.62
C ALA A 85 14.84 9.97 -18.81
N ILE A 86 13.74 10.65 -18.46
CA ILE A 86 12.61 10.01 -17.77
C ILE A 86 12.03 8.88 -18.64
N VAL A 87 11.85 9.13 -19.95
CA VAL A 87 11.37 8.11 -20.90
C VAL A 87 12.35 6.93 -20.99
N ALA A 88 13.66 7.18 -21.04
CA ALA A 88 14.67 6.13 -21.08
C ALA A 88 14.61 5.23 -19.83
N LEU A 89 14.60 5.82 -18.63
CA LEU A 89 14.51 5.07 -17.36
C LEU A 89 13.21 4.26 -17.25
N LEU A 90 12.08 4.83 -17.67
CA LEU A 90 10.80 4.10 -17.69
C LEU A 90 10.81 2.96 -18.71
N THR A 91 11.49 3.14 -19.84
CA THR A 91 11.63 2.10 -20.87
C THR A 91 12.49 0.95 -20.36
N GLU A 92 13.57 1.25 -19.64
CA GLU A 92 14.35 0.24 -18.92
C GLU A 92 13.45 -0.51 -17.93
N ALA A 93 12.51 0.16 -17.25
CA ALA A 93 11.48 -0.47 -16.41
C ALA A 93 10.32 -1.17 -17.17
N ARG A 94 10.49 -1.49 -18.48
CA ARG A 94 9.52 -2.18 -19.36
C ARG A 94 8.24 -1.38 -19.64
N VAL A 95 8.25 -0.06 -19.51
CA VAL A 95 7.16 0.80 -20.00
C VAL A 95 7.43 1.16 -21.46
N SER A 96 6.44 1.08 -22.35
CA SER A 96 6.65 1.51 -23.74
C SER A 96 7.00 3.01 -23.82
N PRO A 97 7.84 3.46 -24.78
CA PRO A 97 8.17 4.88 -24.91
C PRO A 97 6.94 5.79 -25.07
N THR A 98 5.90 5.32 -25.77
CA THR A 98 4.62 6.01 -25.90
C THR A 98 3.89 6.06 -24.55
N GLY A 99 3.87 4.96 -23.80
CA GLY A 99 3.30 4.88 -22.46
C GLY A 99 3.99 5.81 -21.47
N ALA A 100 5.32 5.90 -21.52
CA ALA A 100 6.13 6.79 -20.69
C ALA A 100 5.80 8.27 -20.94
N ARG A 101 5.76 8.70 -22.22
CA ARG A 101 5.36 10.08 -22.58
C ARG A 101 3.93 10.39 -22.15
N ALA A 102 3.01 9.43 -22.33
CA ALA A 102 1.63 9.58 -21.88
C ALA A 102 1.54 9.68 -20.34
N ALA A 103 2.36 8.93 -19.60
CA ALA A 103 2.44 9.01 -18.15
C ALA A 103 2.91 10.39 -17.69
N ILE A 104 4.00 10.91 -18.25
CA ILE A 104 4.51 12.26 -17.98
C ILE A 104 3.41 13.31 -18.24
N SER A 105 2.78 13.27 -19.43
CA SER A 105 1.71 14.21 -19.78
C SER A 105 0.53 14.17 -18.80
N ARG A 106 0.13 12.97 -18.36
CA ARG A 106 -0.95 12.82 -17.36
C ARG A 106 -0.55 13.33 -15.99
N LEU A 107 0.69 13.13 -15.56
CA LEU A 107 1.19 13.62 -14.28
C LEU A 107 1.30 15.15 -14.25
N VAL A 108 1.69 15.77 -15.36
CA VAL A 108 1.65 17.24 -15.52
C VAL A 108 0.22 17.77 -15.41
N ARG A 109 -0.73 17.15 -16.13
CA ARG A 109 -2.16 17.52 -16.04
C ARG A 109 -2.77 17.35 -14.65
N ARG A 110 -2.19 16.51 -13.80
CA ARG A 110 -2.61 16.27 -12.41
C ARG A 110 -1.91 17.15 -11.38
N GLY A 111 -1.05 18.07 -11.83
CA GLY A 111 -0.24 18.91 -10.95
C GLY A 111 0.86 18.16 -10.18
N VAL A 112 1.12 16.89 -10.53
CA VAL A 112 2.17 16.08 -9.88
C VAL A 112 3.55 16.47 -10.39
N LEU A 113 3.64 16.78 -11.69
CA LEU A 113 4.86 17.29 -12.31
C LEU A 113 4.64 18.70 -12.81
N GLU A 114 5.70 19.49 -12.76
CA GLU A 114 5.80 20.76 -13.47
C GLU A 114 6.83 20.65 -14.60
N GLY A 115 6.55 21.37 -15.69
CA GLY A 115 7.37 21.33 -16.91
C GLY A 115 8.07 22.66 -17.16
N SER A 116 9.29 22.58 -17.66
CA SER A 116 10.04 23.72 -18.18
C SER A 116 10.55 23.41 -19.58
N ARG A 117 10.66 24.44 -20.42
CA ARG A 117 11.12 24.30 -21.81
C ARG A 117 12.32 25.19 -22.03
N GLN A 118 13.43 24.60 -22.41
CA GLN A 118 14.66 25.31 -22.75
C GLN A 118 15.04 24.95 -24.19
N GLY A 119 14.86 25.90 -25.11
CA GLY A 119 15.11 25.66 -26.54
C GLY A 119 14.24 24.53 -27.11
N ARG A 120 14.87 23.43 -27.55
CA ARG A 120 14.17 22.24 -28.08
C ARG A 120 13.92 21.15 -27.04
N HIS A 121 14.42 21.32 -25.80
CA HIS A 121 14.36 20.30 -24.76
C HIS A 121 13.28 20.63 -23.72
N SER A 122 12.54 19.60 -23.32
CA SER A 122 11.56 19.68 -22.23
C SER A 122 12.12 19.00 -21.00
N PHE A 123 11.96 19.66 -19.85
CA PHE A 123 12.39 19.20 -18.55
C PHE A 123 11.19 19.09 -17.62
N TYR A 124 11.22 18.12 -16.71
CA TYR A 124 10.17 17.92 -15.72
C TYR A 124 10.76 17.68 -14.34
N ARG A 125 10.04 18.09 -13.30
CA ARG A 125 10.32 17.75 -11.89
C ARG A 125 9.02 17.55 -11.13
N LEU A 126 9.11 16.97 -9.93
CA LEU A 126 8.00 16.95 -8.98
C LEU A 126 7.58 18.38 -8.63
N SER A 127 6.28 18.65 -8.62
CA SER A 127 5.78 19.88 -8.01
C SER A 127 6.05 19.85 -6.51
N ARG A 128 6.19 21.03 -5.88
CA ARG A 128 6.42 21.09 -4.42
C ARG A 128 5.30 20.39 -3.64
N ALA A 129 4.05 20.63 -4.02
CA ALA A 129 2.90 20.01 -3.35
C ALA A 129 2.98 18.49 -3.44
N ALA A 130 3.26 17.93 -4.62
CA ALA A 130 3.47 16.49 -4.76
C ALA A 130 4.64 15.97 -3.94
N ALA A 131 5.75 16.71 -3.86
CA ALA A 131 6.91 16.31 -3.07
C ALA A 131 6.62 16.25 -1.56
N VAL A 132 5.84 17.20 -1.02
CA VAL A 132 5.40 17.19 0.39
C VAL A 132 4.51 15.98 0.69
N ASP A 133 3.56 15.68 -0.21
CA ASP A 133 2.68 14.52 -0.07
C ASP A 133 3.46 13.21 -0.16
N LEU A 134 4.42 13.12 -1.10
CA LEU A 134 5.27 11.95 -1.28
C LEU A 134 6.23 11.74 -0.10
N ALA A 135 6.79 12.81 0.48
CA ALA A 135 7.63 12.72 1.68
C ALA A 135 6.82 12.16 2.86
N SER A 136 5.62 12.70 3.07
CA SER A 136 4.71 12.27 4.13
C SER A 136 4.25 10.82 3.91
N GLY A 137 3.89 10.48 2.67
CA GLY A 137 3.50 9.13 2.28
C GLY A 137 4.62 8.10 2.41
N GLY A 138 5.86 8.45 2.05
CA GLY A 138 7.05 7.64 2.24
C GLY A 138 7.27 7.32 3.71
N ARG A 139 7.24 8.34 4.58
CA ARG A 139 7.36 8.16 6.03
C ARG A 139 6.25 7.26 6.56
N TRP A 140 5.01 7.50 6.15
CA TRP A 140 3.87 6.66 6.54
C TRP A 140 4.07 5.20 6.15
N ILE A 141 4.58 4.89 4.94
CA ILE A 141 4.85 3.51 4.51
C ILE A 141 5.78 2.79 5.48
N LEU A 142 6.86 3.45 5.92
CA LEU A 142 7.84 2.84 6.82
C LEU A 142 7.37 2.78 8.27
N THR A 143 6.65 3.81 8.75
CA THR A 143 6.11 3.79 10.11
C THR A 143 4.94 2.81 10.26
N ALA A 144 4.13 2.66 9.22
CA ALA A 144 2.98 1.75 9.22
C ALA A 144 3.36 0.28 9.11
N THR A 145 4.62 -0.01 8.81
CA THR A 145 5.15 -1.38 8.77
C THR A 145 6.14 -1.64 9.91
N ALA A 146 6.34 -0.66 10.80
CA ALA A 146 7.22 -0.79 11.94
C ALA A 146 6.63 -1.73 13.01
N ALA A 147 7.48 -2.14 13.95
CA ALA A 147 7.06 -2.95 15.09
C ALA A 147 5.92 -2.25 15.85
N ALA A 148 4.80 -2.98 15.99
CA ALA A 148 3.66 -2.49 16.75
C ALA A 148 4.05 -2.34 18.23
N LYS A 149 3.53 -1.30 18.88
CA LYS A 149 3.65 -1.16 20.34
C LYS A 149 3.12 -2.41 21.05
N PRO A 150 3.63 -2.74 22.25
CA PRO A 150 3.03 -3.79 23.07
C PRO A 150 1.52 -3.57 23.21
N TRP A 151 0.74 -4.62 22.98
CA TRP A 151 -0.71 -4.54 23.07
C TRP A 151 -1.17 -4.54 24.52
N ASP A 152 -2.09 -3.66 24.88
CA ASP A 152 -2.65 -3.56 26.22
C ASP A 152 -3.79 -4.58 26.48
N GLY A 153 -4.09 -5.43 25.51
CA GLY A 153 -5.17 -6.42 25.60
C GLY A 153 -6.56 -5.84 25.40
N ARG A 154 -6.69 -4.56 25.02
CA ARG A 154 -7.97 -3.88 24.86
C ARG A 154 -8.29 -3.62 23.39
N TRP A 155 -9.58 -3.54 23.12
CA TRP A 155 -10.14 -3.19 21.83
C TRP A 155 -10.90 -1.88 21.95
N THR A 156 -10.72 -1.02 20.95
CA THR A 156 -11.59 0.14 20.74
C THR A 156 -12.77 -0.31 19.88
N LEU A 157 -13.97 -0.03 20.37
CA LEU A 157 -15.24 -0.37 19.75
C LEU A 157 -15.94 0.92 19.36
N VAL A 158 -16.40 1.00 18.11
CA VAL A 158 -17.26 2.08 17.63
C VAL A 158 -18.62 1.49 17.32
N ALA A 159 -19.61 1.84 18.14
CA ALA A 159 -21.01 1.53 17.90
C ALA A 159 -21.68 2.74 17.24
N PHE A 160 -22.50 2.51 16.23
CA PHE A 160 -23.30 3.57 15.63
C PHE A 160 -24.67 3.05 15.22
N SER A 161 -25.65 3.95 15.29
CA SER A 161 -26.99 3.72 14.73
C SER A 161 -27.25 4.79 13.68
N LEU A 162 -27.46 4.35 12.44
CA LEU A 162 -27.82 5.21 11.31
C LEU A 162 -29.06 4.60 10.62
N PRO A 163 -30.15 5.37 10.44
CA PRO A 163 -31.33 4.89 9.69
C PRO A 163 -30.96 4.45 8.27
N GLN A 164 -31.63 3.41 7.74
CA GLN A 164 -31.31 2.84 6.42
C GLN A 164 -31.43 3.86 5.28
N GLU A 165 -32.29 4.88 5.43
CA GLU A 165 -32.52 5.92 4.42
C GLU A 165 -31.28 6.83 4.22
N ARG A 166 -30.27 6.74 5.12
CA ARG A 166 -29.03 7.54 5.05
C ARG A 166 -27.84 6.74 4.52
N GLY A 167 -28.05 5.99 3.44
CA GLY A 167 -27.05 5.11 2.84
C GLY A 167 -25.71 5.80 2.52
N THR A 168 -25.73 7.06 2.06
CA THR A 168 -24.50 7.83 1.77
C THR A 168 -23.68 8.14 3.03
N GLN A 169 -24.33 8.57 4.12
CA GLN A 169 -23.65 8.85 5.39
C GLN A 169 -23.06 7.58 6.00
N ARG A 170 -23.78 6.46 5.92
CA ARG A 170 -23.29 5.16 6.41
C ARG A 170 -22.07 4.68 5.61
N ARG A 171 -22.05 4.87 4.29
CA ARG A 171 -20.85 4.57 3.48
C ARG A 171 -19.68 5.46 3.86
N ALA A 172 -19.91 6.77 4.05
CA ALA A 172 -18.86 7.71 4.46
C ALA A 172 -18.25 7.35 5.83
N LEU A 173 -19.09 7.10 6.85
CA LEU A 173 -18.63 6.67 8.18
C LEU A 173 -17.81 5.37 8.11
N ARG A 174 -18.29 4.39 7.36
CA ARG A 174 -17.58 3.11 7.19
C ARG A 174 -16.24 3.29 6.48
N GLY A 175 -16.18 4.13 5.44
CA GLY A 175 -14.92 4.49 4.77
C GLY A 175 -13.94 5.13 5.75
N GLN A 176 -14.39 6.07 6.57
CA GLN A 176 -13.56 6.71 7.59
C GLN A 176 -13.10 5.74 8.68
N LEU A 177 -13.98 4.85 9.16
CA LEU A 177 -13.60 3.82 10.14
C LEU A 177 -12.55 2.86 9.56
N ARG A 178 -12.69 2.44 8.30
CA ARG A 178 -11.66 1.65 7.60
C ARG A 178 -10.34 2.40 7.53
N TRP A 179 -10.37 3.70 7.21
CA TRP A 179 -9.16 4.54 7.16
C TRP A 179 -8.47 4.62 8.52
N LEU A 180 -9.24 4.65 9.61
CA LEU A 180 -8.74 4.59 10.99
C LEU A 180 -8.30 3.19 11.43
N GLY A 181 -8.31 2.18 10.55
CA GLY A 181 -7.89 0.81 10.84
C GLY A 181 -8.94 -0.03 11.57
N PHE A 182 -10.20 0.41 11.63
CA PHE A 182 -11.29 -0.39 12.17
C PHE A 182 -11.81 -1.39 11.13
N ALA A 183 -12.24 -2.55 11.62
CA ALA A 183 -12.95 -3.56 10.83
C ALA A 183 -14.38 -3.76 11.35
N PRO A 184 -15.33 -4.14 10.48
CA PRO A 184 -16.69 -4.44 10.89
C PRO A 184 -16.74 -5.77 11.64
N LEU A 185 -17.05 -5.72 12.94
CA LEU A 185 -17.37 -6.92 13.73
C LEU A 185 -18.83 -7.31 13.55
N TYR A 186 -19.72 -6.33 13.53
CA TYR A 186 -21.13 -6.44 13.15
C TYR A 186 -21.57 -5.21 12.35
N ASP A 187 -22.82 -5.18 11.89
CA ASP A 187 -23.29 -4.14 10.97
C ASP A 187 -23.13 -2.70 11.51
N GLY A 188 -23.46 -2.51 12.79
CA GLY A 188 -23.32 -1.24 13.51
C GLY A 188 -22.21 -1.24 14.57
N LEU A 189 -21.33 -2.25 14.59
CA LEU A 189 -20.23 -2.37 15.57
C LEU A 189 -18.90 -2.63 14.86
N TRP A 190 -17.99 -1.69 15.00
CA TRP A 190 -16.66 -1.72 14.40
C TRP A 190 -15.60 -1.80 15.48
N ILE A 191 -14.49 -2.46 15.18
CA ILE A 191 -13.47 -2.81 16.17
C ILE A 191 -12.07 -2.52 15.66
N SER A 192 -11.18 -2.09 16.55
CA SER A 192 -9.75 -1.87 16.31
C SER A 192 -8.95 -2.21 17.56
N PRO A 193 -7.75 -2.80 17.45
CA PRO A 193 -6.88 -3.02 18.60
C PRO A 193 -6.15 -1.73 19.04
N HIS A 194 -6.28 -0.65 18.27
CA HIS A 194 -5.56 0.60 18.49
C HIS A 194 -6.43 1.62 19.25
N GLU A 195 -5.79 2.49 20.02
CA GLU A 195 -6.46 3.66 20.60
C GLU A 195 -6.76 4.70 19.54
N LEU A 196 -7.91 5.39 19.65
CA LEU A 196 -8.15 6.60 18.87
C LEU A 196 -7.28 7.73 19.42
N THR A 197 -6.43 8.28 18.55
CA THR A 197 -5.70 9.50 18.90
C THR A 197 -6.68 10.68 19.06
N PRO A 198 -6.31 11.77 19.77
CA PRO A 198 -7.17 12.95 19.87
C PRO A 198 -7.61 13.49 18.50
N GLN A 199 -6.73 13.43 17.50
CA GLN A 199 -7.06 13.84 16.12
C GLN A 199 -8.10 12.92 15.48
N ASP A 200 -8.02 11.61 15.71
CA ASP A 200 -8.98 10.65 15.17
C ASP A 200 -10.34 10.77 15.84
N GLN A 201 -10.37 11.10 17.14
CA GLN A 201 -11.61 11.40 17.86
C GLN A 201 -12.31 12.63 17.30
N ILE A 202 -11.56 13.72 17.04
CA ILE A 202 -12.09 14.92 16.39
C ILE A 202 -12.65 14.58 15.01
N ARG A 203 -11.89 13.85 14.19
CA ARG A 203 -12.34 13.40 12.87
C ARG A 203 -13.63 12.58 12.97
N LEU A 204 -13.70 11.62 13.89
CA LEU A 204 -14.89 10.78 14.06
C LEU A 204 -16.11 11.59 14.54
N GLY A 205 -15.88 12.60 15.38
CA GLY A 205 -16.92 13.51 15.88
C GLY A 205 -17.49 14.44 14.81
N GLN A 206 -16.82 14.63 13.68
CA GLN A 206 -17.33 15.41 12.54
C GLN A 206 -18.36 14.64 11.71
N VAL A 207 -18.48 13.32 11.90
CA VAL A 207 -19.45 12.50 11.15
C VAL A 207 -20.86 12.69 11.71
N THR A 208 -21.83 12.86 10.80
CA THR A 208 -23.24 12.98 11.16
C THR A 208 -23.80 11.63 11.64
N GLY A 209 -24.32 11.57 12.86
CA GLY A 209 -24.94 10.37 13.44
C GLY A 209 -24.72 10.23 14.95
N THR A 210 -25.39 9.25 15.56
CA THR A 210 -25.10 8.86 16.94
C THR A 210 -24.00 7.80 16.92
N VAL A 211 -22.81 8.18 17.37
CA VAL A 211 -21.65 7.31 17.52
C VAL A 211 -21.32 7.20 19.00
N THR A 212 -21.01 6.00 19.48
CA THR A 212 -20.47 5.79 20.82
C THR A 212 -19.19 4.98 20.72
N VAL A 213 -18.15 5.46 21.40
CA VAL A 213 -16.85 4.81 21.43
C VAL A 213 -16.63 4.21 22.81
N PHE A 214 -16.22 2.95 22.84
CA PHE A 214 -15.87 2.25 24.07
C PHE A 214 -14.49 1.64 23.93
N ARG A 215 -13.81 1.43 25.06
CA ARG A 215 -12.58 0.65 25.12
C ARG A 215 -12.76 -0.47 26.14
N GLY A 216 -12.55 -1.71 25.73
CA GLY A 216 -12.83 -2.87 26.59
C GLY A 216 -12.02 -4.09 26.22
N ARG A 217 -12.12 -5.13 27.05
CA ARG A 217 -11.61 -6.47 26.74
C ARG A 217 -12.80 -7.38 26.42
N PRO A 218 -12.67 -8.35 25.50
CA PRO A 218 -13.69 -9.37 25.34
C PRO A 218 -13.86 -10.09 26.68
N ALA A 219 -15.11 -10.31 27.07
CA ALA A 219 -15.43 -11.23 28.15
C ALA A 219 -15.40 -12.66 27.60
N ASP A 220 -14.94 -13.61 28.40
CA ASP A 220 -15.03 -15.02 28.06
C ASP A 220 -16.51 -15.43 28.08
N LEU A 221 -16.98 -15.96 26.96
CA LEU A 221 -18.33 -16.49 26.81
C LEU A 221 -18.22 -17.99 26.56
N ASP A 222 -18.83 -18.80 27.42
CA ASP A 222 -18.99 -20.24 27.24
C ASP A 222 -20.03 -20.54 26.14
N THR A 223 -19.70 -20.24 24.89
CA THR A 223 -20.58 -20.54 23.74
C THR A 223 -19.83 -21.11 22.55
N VAL A 224 -20.50 -22.01 21.81
CA VAL A 224 -19.96 -22.77 20.66
C VAL A 224 -19.69 -21.88 19.43
N THR A 225 -20.26 -20.67 19.36
CA THR A 225 -20.24 -19.78 18.19
C THR A 225 -19.71 -18.38 18.51
N ASN A 226 -18.65 -18.27 19.30
CA ASN A 226 -18.06 -16.98 19.61
C ASN A 226 -17.17 -16.47 18.45
N ARG A 227 -17.62 -15.45 17.71
CA ARG A 227 -16.78 -14.73 16.74
C ARG A 227 -15.73 -13.94 17.52
N ARG A 228 -14.45 -14.27 17.36
CA ARG A 228 -13.37 -13.56 18.02
C ARG A 228 -13.21 -12.18 17.37
N PRO A 229 -12.84 -11.14 18.13
CA PRO A 229 -12.49 -9.82 17.59
C PRO A 229 -11.58 -9.87 16.35
N LEU A 230 -10.58 -10.75 16.37
CA LEU A 230 -9.61 -10.92 15.29
C LEU A 230 -10.25 -11.41 13.97
N ASP A 231 -11.36 -12.13 14.05
CA ASP A 231 -12.08 -12.65 12.88
C ASP A 231 -12.81 -11.52 12.09
N ALA A 232 -12.68 -10.25 12.51
CA ALA A 232 -13.04 -9.09 11.70
C ALA A 232 -12.04 -8.83 10.55
N TRP A 233 -10.85 -9.43 10.59
CA TRP A 233 -9.82 -9.32 9.56
C TRP A 233 -9.54 -10.68 8.90
N ASP A 234 -9.27 -10.68 7.60
CA ASP A 234 -8.74 -11.86 6.91
C ASP A 234 -7.21 -11.93 7.10
N VAL A 235 -6.81 -12.36 8.30
CA VAL A 235 -5.39 -12.50 8.67
C VAL A 235 -4.64 -13.44 7.72
N ALA A 236 -5.32 -14.46 7.19
CA ALA A 236 -4.73 -15.38 6.22
C ALA A 236 -4.45 -14.70 4.88
N ALA A 237 -5.32 -13.81 4.39
CA ALA A 237 -5.05 -13.02 3.20
C ALA A 237 -3.85 -12.08 3.38
N ILE A 238 -3.74 -11.43 4.55
CA ILE A 238 -2.60 -10.57 4.86
C ILE A 238 -1.30 -11.40 4.86
N ALA A 239 -1.31 -12.59 5.48
CA ALA A 239 -0.17 -13.51 5.46
C ALA A 239 0.26 -13.88 4.03
N ARG A 240 -0.69 -14.26 3.15
CA ARG A 240 -0.41 -14.58 1.74
C ARG A 240 0.26 -13.43 0.98
N HIS A 241 -0.13 -12.18 1.27
CA HIS A 241 0.52 -11.01 0.68
C HIS A 241 1.99 -10.87 1.12
N TYR A 242 2.28 -11.13 2.39
CA TYR A 242 3.65 -11.17 2.89
C TYR A 242 4.45 -12.33 2.30
N GLU A 243 3.87 -13.53 2.23
CA GLU A 243 4.50 -14.71 1.60
C GLU A 243 4.89 -14.41 0.16
N THR A 244 3.95 -13.89 -0.64
CA THR A 244 4.20 -13.53 -2.05
C THR A 244 5.34 -12.50 -2.19
N PHE A 245 5.39 -11.51 -1.28
CA PHE A 245 6.47 -10.52 -1.28
C PHE A 245 7.82 -11.17 -0.96
N LEU A 246 7.86 -12.01 0.07
CA LEU A 246 9.08 -12.69 0.50
C LEU A 246 9.60 -13.67 -0.57
N GLU A 247 8.72 -14.45 -1.19
CA GLU A 247 9.06 -15.36 -2.29
C GLU A 247 9.70 -14.62 -3.47
N ARG A 248 9.21 -13.40 -3.77
CA ARG A 248 9.74 -12.58 -4.85
C ARG A 248 11.11 -11.99 -4.54
N TRP A 249 11.31 -11.47 -3.33
CA TRP A 249 12.45 -10.60 -3.02
C TRP A 249 13.57 -11.28 -2.23
N ARG A 250 13.29 -12.33 -1.44
CA ARG A 250 14.34 -13.07 -0.72
C ARG A 250 15.44 -13.64 -1.62
N PRO A 251 15.14 -14.20 -2.82
CA PRO A 251 16.20 -14.73 -3.69
C PRO A 251 17.19 -13.68 -4.18
N LEU A 252 16.82 -12.39 -4.14
CA LEU A 252 17.65 -11.28 -4.62
C LEU A 252 18.70 -10.84 -3.59
N LEU A 253 18.53 -11.18 -2.30
CA LEU A 253 19.40 -10.69 -1.21
C LEU A 253 20.90 -11.00 -1.45
N PRO A 254 21.32 -12.24 -1.77
CA PRO A 254 22.74 -12.54 -1.94
C PRO A 254 23.37 -11.76 -3.11
N GLN A 255 22.58 -11.48 -4.15
CA GLN A 255 23.04 -10.73 -5.33
C GLN A 255 23.17 -9.24 -5.04
N VAL A 256 22.27 -8.69 -4.21
CA VAL A 256 22.36 -7.30 -3.71
C VAL A 256 23.58 -7.14 -2.82
N GLU A 257 23.76 -8.04 -1.83
CA GLU A 257 24.87 -8.01 -0.87
C GLU A 257 26.25 -8.17 -1.54
N SER A 258 26.33 -8.97 -2.60
CA SER A 258 27.57 -9.16 -3.38
C SER A 258 27.78 -8.10 -4.48
N GLY A 259 26.87 -7.12 -4.62
CA GLY A 259 26.96 -6.06 -5.63
C GLY A 259 26.78 -6.53 -7.08
N GLN A 260 26.19 -7.71 -7.30
CA GLN A 260 25.96 -8.27 -8.64
C GLN A 260 24.82 -7.57 -9.38
N VAL A 261 23.86 -7.01 -8.65
CA VAL A 261 22.73 -6.25 -9.21
C VAL A 261 23.15 -4.80 -9.42
N SER A 262 23.26 -4.36 -10.67
CA SER A 262 23.75 -3.01 -11.02
C SER A 262 23.05 -2.40 -12.24
N GLY A 263 23.37 -1.15 -12.58
CA GLY A 263 22.86 -0.48 -13.77
C GLY A 263 21.33 -0.37 -13.80
N ALA A 264 20.76 -0.66 -14.98
CA ALA A 264 19.30 -0.63 -15.18
C ALA A 264 18.54 -1.65 -14.31
N GLU A 265 19.19 -2.76 -13.95
CA GLU A 265 18.59 -3.78 -13.08
C GLU A 265 18.43 -3.27 -11.65
N ALA A 266 19.45 -2.58 -11.13
CA ALA A 266 19.37 -1.94 -9.80
C ALA A 266 18.23 -0.92 -9.72
N VAL A 267 18.09 -0.05 -10.74
CA VAL A 267 16.97 0.91 -10.80
C VAL A 267 15.63 0.19 -10.82
N ARG A 268 15.48 -0.82 -11.69
CA ARG A 268 14.23 -1.59 -11.80
C ARG A 268 13.88 -2.25 -10.47
N ALA A 269 14.79 -3.02 -9.89
CA ALA A 269 14.55 -3.76 -8.66
C ALA A 269 14.22 -2.84 -7.49
N ARG A 270 14.98 -1.73 -7.32
CA ARG A 270 14.71 -0.72 -6.27
C ARG A 270 13.32 -0.10 -6.41
N THR A 271 12.94 0.31 -7.62
CA THR A 271 11.64 0.96 -7.86
C THR A 271 10.49 -0.04 -7.71
N GLU A 272 10.65 -1.29 -8.18
CA GLU A 272 9.63 -2.34 -8.08
C GLU A 272 9.42 -2.81 -6.63
N VAL A 273 10.49 -2.94 -5.82
CA VAL A 273 10.36 -3.35 -4.42
C VAL A 273 9.61 -2.30 -3.60
N MET A 274 9.86 -1.01 -3.85
CA MET A 274 9.09 0.10 -3.26
C MET A 274 7.63 0.09 -3.72
N ASP A 275 7.35 -0.08 -5.02
CA ASP A 275 5.96 -0.16 -5.54
C ASP A 275 5.16 -1.30 -4.91
N THR A 276 5.82 -2.42 -4.65
CA THR A 276 5.19 -3.58 -4.04
C THR A 276 4.98 -3.36 -2.54
N PHE A 277 6.02 -2.89 -1.84
CA PHE A 277 6.00 -2.74 -0.38
C PHE A 277 5.04 -1.64 0.10
N ARG A 278 4.90 -0.54 -0.66
CA ARG A 278 4.01 0.58 -0.32
C ARG A 278 2.52 0.24 -0.23
N ARG A 279 2.13 -0.99 -0.60
CA ARG A 279 0.75 -1.49 -0.50
C ARG A 279 0.45 -2.06 0.89
N PHE A 280 1.45 -2.54 1.62
CA PHE A 280 1.26 -3.16 2.93
C PHE A 280 0.54 -2.28 3.95
N PRO A 281 0.81 -0.97 4.06
CA PRO A 281 0.06 -0.10 4.98
C PRO A 281 -1.47 -0.09 4.76
N THR A 282 -1.93 -0.45 3.57
CA THR A 282 -3.35 -0.58 3.24
C THR A 282 -3.87 -2.01 3.48
N LEU A 283 -3.01 -3.02 3.33
CA LEU A 283 -3.36 -4.42 3.47
C LEU A 283 -3.30 -4.91 4.92
N ASP A 284 -2.29 -4.48 5.67
CA ASP A 284 -2.08 -4.80 7.08
C ASP A 284 -2.49 -3.59 7.95
N PRO A 285 -3.56 -3.69 8.76
CA PRO A 285 -4.00 -2.64 9.66
C PRO A 285 -3.13 -2.55 10.93
N GLN A 286 -1.91 -3.08 10.89
CA GLN A 286 -0.95 -3.12 11.98
C GLN A 286 -1.51 -3.83 13.20
N LEU A 287 -2.17 -4.97 13.00
CA LEU A 287 -2.64 -5.78 14.12
C LEU A 287 -1.46 -6.09 15.06
N PRO A 288 -1.65 -5.96 16.38
CA PRO A 288 -0.60 -6.29 17.33
C PRO A 288 -0.10 -7.71 17.16
N ILE A 289 1.22 -7.90 17.26
CA ILE A 289 1.87 -9.18 16.99
C ILE A 289 1.37 -10.30 17.92
N GLN A 290 0.95 -9.94 19.14
CA GLN A 290 0.40 -10.85 20.15
C GLN A 290 -0.94 -11.48 19.73
N LEU A 291 -1.66 -10.84 18.79
CA LEU A 291 -2.90 -11.37 18.22
C LEU A 291 -2.68 -12.25 17.01
N LEU A 292 -1.47 -12.27 16.47
CA LEU A 292 -1.16 -12.90 15.19
C LEU A 292 -0.55 -14.29 15.40
N PRO A 293 -0.65 -15.18 14.39
CA PRO A 293 0.01 -16.48 14.46
C PRO A 293 1.52 -16.37 14.72
N PRO A 294 2.13 -17.37 15.41
CA PRO A 294 3.57 -17.44 15.56
C PRO A 294 4.29 -17.38 14.20
N GLY A 295 5.44 -16.69 14.15
CA GLY A 295 6.20 -16.54 12.91
C GLY A 295 5.63 -15.53 11.91
N TRP A 296 4.81 -14.58 12.37
CA TRP A 296 4.23 -13.54 11.53
C TRP A 296 5.27 -12.77 10.70
N LEU A 297 4.91 -12.48 9.45
CA LEU A 297 5.87 -12.15 8.39
C LEU A 297 6.15 -10.64 8.20
N ARG A 298 5.56 -9.77 9.03
CA ARG A 298 5.76 -8.31 8.94
C ARG A 298 7.23 -7.90 9.04
N GLU A 299 7.93 -8.35 10.09
CA GLU A 299 9.33 -7.99 10.30
C GLU A 299 10.25 -8.59 9.22
N PRO A 300 10.17 -9.90 8.88
CA PRO A 300 10.95 -10.44 7.77
C PRO A 300 10.73 -9.71 6.43
N ALA A 301 9.50 -9.28 6.14
CA ALA A 301 9.21 -8.53 4.92
C ALA A 301 9.84 -7.13 4.94
N ARG A 302 9.86 -6.48 6.11
CA ARG A 302 10.52 -5.19 6.30
C ARG A 302 12.04 -5.29 6.15
N GLU A 303 12.65 -6.33 6.72
CA GLU A 303 14.09 -6.60 6.61
C GLU A 303 14.49 -6.83 5.14
N VAL A 304 13.74 -7.67 4.42
CA VAL A 304 13.95 -7.92 2.98
C VAL A 304 13.78 -6.64 2.18
N PHE A 305 12.72 -5.86 2.45
CA PHE A 305 12.49 -4.57 1.81
C PHE A 305 13.67 -3.63 2.02
N ALA A 306 14.11 -3.42 3.27
CA ALA A 306 15.20 -2.52 3.59
C ALA A 306 16.51 -2.98 2.95
N THR A 307 16.82 -4.28 3.00
CA THR A 307 18.05 -4.83 2.41
C THR A 307 18.10 -4.62 0.89
N VAL A 308 17.02 -4.93 0.17
CA VAL A 308 16.95 -4.71 -1.29
C VAL A 308 16.92 -3.23 -1.62
N TYR A 309 16.06 -2.45 -0.96
CA TYR A 309 15.89 -1.04 -1.27
C TYR A 309 17.17 -0.27 -0.93
N ASP A 310 17.69 -0.36 0.29
CA ASP A 310 18.89 0.39 0.69
C ASP A 310 20.15 -0.12 0.01
N GLY A 311 20.31 -1.45 -0.12
CA GLY A 311 21.48 -2.06 -0.74
C GLY A 311 21.68 -1.71 -2.22
N LEU A 312 20.61 -1.33 -2.92
CA LEU A 312 20.67 -0.91 -4.33
C LEU A 312 20.87 0.60 -4.52
N ALA A 313 21.10 1.40 -3.47
CA ALA A 313 21.13 2.88 -3.54
C ALA A 313 22.18 3.41 -4.48
N ASP A 314 23.43 3.06 -4.22
CA ASP A 314 24.55 3.64 -4.95
C ASP A 314 24.55 3.16 -6.41
N ALA A 315 24.31 1.87 -6.64
CA ALA A 315 24.28 1.29 -7.98
C ALA A 315 23.16 1.89 -8.84
N ALA A 316 21.97 2.10 -8.26
CA ALA A 316 20.84 2.67 -8.98
C ALA A 316 21.01 4.18 -9.19
N GLU A 317 21.48 4.93 -8.18
CA GLU A 317 21.78 6.36 -8.30
C GLU A 317 22.79 6.63 -9.42
N GLN A 318 23.89 5.87 -9.45
CA GLN A 318 24.93 6.02 -10.47
C GLN A 318 24.39 5.76 -11.89
N HIS A 319 23.52 4.77 -12.05
CA HIS A 319 22.88 4.50 -13.33
C HIS A 319 21.93 5.62 -13.74
N VAL A 320 21.07 6.11 -12.82
CA VAL A 320 20.17 7.24 -13.10
C VAL A 320 20.94 8.48 -13.54
N ARG A 321 22.03 8.82 -12.85
CA ARG A 321 22.91 9.94 -13.22
C ARG A 321 23.52 9.72 -14.61
N THR A 322 23.99 8.51 -14.90
CA THR A 322 24.56 8.15 -16.21
C THR A 322 23.54 8.30 -17.32
N VAL A 323 22.29 7.86 -17.12
CA VAL A 323 21.22 8.00 -18.12
C VAL A 323 20.86 9.47 -18.34
N VAL A 324 20.77 10.26 -17.28
CA VAL A 324 20.46 11.70 -17.36
C VAL A 324 21.57 12.46 -18.11
N ALA A 325 22.84 12.17 -17.82
CA ALA A 325 24.00 12.81 -18.45
C ALA A 325 24.00 12.67 -19.99
N ARG A 326 23.45 11.58 -20.54
CA ARG A 326 23.33 11.37 -22.00
C ARG A 326 22.45 12.43 -22.69
N PHE A 327 21.64 13.16 -21.94
CA PHE A 327 20.68 14.14 -22.45
C PHE A 327 20.96 15.57 -21.97
N GLY A 328 22.14 15.83 -21.38
CA GLY A 328 22.64 17.16 -21.00
C GLY A 328 23.14 17.28 -19.55
N ASP A 329 23.91 18.33 -19.26
CA ASP A 329 24.53 18.56 -17.93
C ASP A 329 23.63 19.33 -16.95
N SER A 330 22.62 20.07 -17.45
CA SER A 330 21.81 21.01 -16.68
C SER A 330 20.82 20.39 -15.66
N GLY A 331 20.97 19.09 -15.34
CA GLY A 331 20.08 18.36 -14.43
C GLY A 331 20.73 17.26 -13.59
N GLN A 332 22.07 17.18 -13.52
CA GLN A 332 22.74 16.17 -12.68
C GLN A 332 22.77 16.53 -11.20
N ALA A 333 22.84 17.82 -10.86
CA ALA A 333 22.82 18.29 -9.48
C ALA A 333 21.47 17.95 -8.83
N GLY A 334 21.51 17.25 -7.70
CA GLY A 334 20.32 16.90 -6.91
C GLY A 334 19.66 15.56 -7.25
N ILE A 335 20.28 14.73 -8.09
CA ILE A 335 19.88 13.32 -8.24
C ILE A 335 20.51 12.51 -7.11
N ARG A 336 19.72 12.06 -6.14
CA ARG A 336 20.20 11.29 -5.00
C ARG A 336 19.17 10.26 -4.55
N ALA A 337 19.60 9.01 -4.39
CA ALA A 337 18.78 7.95 -3.83
C ALA A 337 18.52 8.19 -2.34
N HIS A 338 17.32 7.88 -1.88
CA HIS A 338 16.94 7.91 -0.47
C HIS A 338 17.08 6.54 0.17
N LEU A 339 17.62 6.46 1.39
CA LEU A 339 17.57 5.27 2.21
C LEU A 339 16.28 5.22 3.04
N THR A 340 15.93 4.05 3.58
CA THR A 340 14.81 3.91 4.52
C THR A 340 14.97 4.83 5.73
N THR A 341 16.20 5.03 6.20
CA THR A 341 16.54 5.97 7.28
C THR A 341 16.29 7.43 6.91
N ASP A 342 16.60 7.84 5.67
CA ASP A 342 16.28 9.19 5.17
C ASP A 342 14.76 9.43 5.14
N ILE A 343 14.00 8.44 4.64
CA ILE A 343 12.54 8.51 4.55
C ILE A 343 11.92 8.62 5.95
N LEU A 344 12.43 7.86 6.93
CA LEU A 344 11.96 7.91 8.32
C LEU A 344 12.27 9.24 9.02
N ALA A 345 13.46 9.80 8.77
CA ALA A 345 13.85 11.12 9.28
C ALA A 345 12.99 12.26 8.72
N GLY A 346 12.28 12.00 7.61
CA GLY A 346 11.45 12.97 6.91
C GLY A 346 12.31 13.77 5.95
N THR A 347 12.34 13.35 4.68
CA THR A 347 13.05 14.09 3.63
C THR A 347 12.53 15.51 3.56
N VAL A 348 13.39 16.48 3.88
CA VAL A 348 13.05 17.91 3.87
C VAL A 348 12.93 18.38 2.42
N VAL A 349 11.72 18.79 2.03
CA VAL A 349 11.47 19.43 0.74
C VAL A 349 12.03 20.86 0.80
N PRO A 350 12.79 21.34 -0.21
CA PRO A 350 13.40 22.66 -0.17
C PRO A 350 12.34 23.77 -0.09
N PRO A 351 12.59 24.84 0.70
CA PRO A 351 11.69 25.97 0.79
C PRO A 351 11.53 26.67 -0.57
N ALA A 352 10.47 27.46 -0.72
CA ALA A 352 10.30 28.29 -1.91
C ALA A 352 11.52 29.16 -2.13
N ALA A 353 12.13 29.08 -3.32
CA ALA A 353 13.01 30.14 -3.74
C ALA A 353 12.19 31.43 -3.70
N PRO A 354 12.70 32.52 -3.09
CA PRO A 354 12.00 33.79 -3.09
C PRO A 354 11.71 34.14 -4.55
N SER A 355 10.45 34.47 -4.85
CA SER A 355 10.06 34.90 -6.19
C SER A 355 10.97 36.07 -6.54
N ALA A 356 11.83 35.90 -7.55
CA ALA A 356 12.59 37.01 -8.08
C ALA A 356 11.55 38.04 -8.56
N LEU A 357 11.40 39.12 -7.81
CA LEU A 357 10.70 40.31 -8.26
C LEU A 357 11.35 40.69 -9.59
N VAL A 358 10.62 40.49 -10.68
CA VAL A 358 10.97 41.04 -11.99
C VAL A 358 10.96 42.55 -11.80
N PRO A 359 12.10 43.26 -11.96
CA PRO A 359 12.07 44.71 -12.00
C PRO A 359 11.29 45.10 -13.26
N GLY A 360 10.27 45.94 -13.08
CA GLY A 360 9.40 46.42 -14.15
C GLY A 360 10.06 47.41 -15.10
#